data_AF-A0A061IJI0-F1
#
_entry.id   AF-A0A061IJI0-F1
#
_cell.length_a   1.000
_cell.length_b   1.000
_cell.length_c   1.000
_cell.angle_alpha   90.00
_cell.angle_beta   90.00
_cell.angle_gamma   90.00
#
_symmetry.space_group_name_H-M   'P 1'
#
loop_
_entity.id
_entity.type
_entity.pdbx_description
1 polymer ?
#
loop_
_entity_poly.entity_id
_entity_poly.type
_entity_poly.pdbx_seq_one_letter_code
_entity_poly.pdbx_strand_id
1 'polypeptide(L)'
;MKVSKFASICTMGANASALEKEIGPEQFPVNEHYFGLVNFGNTCYCNSVIQALYSCRPFPENVLAYKSQPPKKEKLLTCLADLFHSIATQKKKVGVIPPKKFITRLLKENELFDNYMQQDAHEFLNYLLNTIADILQEERKQEKQNGRLRNGDVDSEDNNSTPDPTCVHEIFQGTLTNETRYLTCETISSKDEDFLDLSVDVEQNTSITHCLRGFSRQTDLELGE
;
A
#
# COMPACT_ATOMS: atom_id res chain seq x y z
N MET A 1 26.10 13.26 -49.98
CA MET A 1 25.80 13.39 -48.54
C MET A 1 25.96 12.03 -47.89
N LYS A 2 27.01 11.84 -47.08
CA LYS A 2 27.24 10.61 -46.32
C LYS A 2 26.33 10.66 -45.08
N VAL A 3 25.34 9.78 -45.02
CA VAL A 3 24.53 9.59 -43.81
C VAL A 3 25.28 8.60 -42.91
N SER A 4 26.01 9.14 -41.95
CA SER A 4 26.67 8.38 -40.90
C SER A 4 25.59 7.84 -39.95
N LYS A 5 25.26 6.54 -40.06
CA LYS A 5 24.54 5.83 -38.99
C LYS A 5 25.47 5.74 -37.79
N PHE A 6 25.27 6.60 -36.79
CA PHE A 6 25.77 6.36 -35.44
C PHE A 6 24.94 5.23 -34.82
N ALA A 7 25.36 3.99 -35.08
CA ALA A 7 24.98 2.87 -34.23
C ALA A 7 25.79 3.01 -32.94
N SER A 8 25.20 3.60 -31.91
CA SER A 8 25.74 3.52 -30.56
C SER A 8 25.51 2.09 -30.08
N ILE A 9 26.47 1.20 -30.36
CA ILE A 9 26.52 -0.13 -29.77
C ILE A 9 26.87 0.09 -28.30
N CYS A 10 25.85 0.29 -27.48
CA CYS A 10 25.99 0.18 -26.04
C CYS A 10 26.11 -1.31 -25.73
N THR A 11 27.34 -1.80 -25.74
CA THR A 11 27.69 -3.17 -25.38
C THR A 11 27.23 -3.41 -23.95
N MET A 12 26.11 -4.13 -23.76
CA MET A 12 25.70 -4.58 -22.43
C MET A 12 26.85 -5.39 -21.84
N GLY A 13 27.38 -4.93 -20.70
CA GLY A 13 28.48 -5.62 -20.03
C GLY A 13 28.11 -7.08 -19.77
N ALA A 14 29.10 -7.98 -19.86
CA ALA A 14 28.93 -9.43 -19.69
C ALA A 14 28.27 -9.85 -18.35
N ASN A 15 28.11 -8.91 -17.41
CA ASN A 15 27.54 -9.09 -16.08
C ASN A 15 26.07 -8.64 -15.94
N ALA A 16 25.41 -8.21 -17.03
CA ALA A 16 24.01 -7.78 -16.97
C ALA A 16 23.07 -8.97 -16.71
N SER A 17 22.06 -8.77 -15.87
CA SER A 17 21.04 -9.78 -15.56
C SER A 17 20.17 -10.10 -16.81
N ALA A 18 19.46 -11.24 -16.79
CA ALA A 18 18.56 -11.59 -17.90
C ALA A 18 17.48 -10.52 -18.13
N LEU A 19 16.91 -9.96 -17.05
CA LEU A 19 15.91 -8.90 -17.12
C LEU A 19 16.49 -7.60 -17.69
N GLU A 20 17.73 -7.23 -17.31
CA GLU A 20 18.42 -6.07 -17.90
C GLU A 20 18.64 -6.25 -19.41
N LYS A 21 18.89 -7.49 -19.84
CA LYS A 21 19.07 -7.82 -21.26
C LYS A 21 17.77 -7.76 -22.05
N GLU A 22 16.65 -8.15 -21.43
CA GLU A 22 15.33 -8.18 -22.05
C GLU A 22 14.72 -6.77 -22.19
N ILE A 23 14.85 -5.94 -21.15
CA ILE A 23 14.41 -4.53 -21.19
C ILE A 23 15.31 -3.73 -22.16
N GLY A 24 16.61 -4.03 -22.16
CA GLY A 24 17.60 -3.32 -22.96
C GLY A 24 18.04 -1.99 -22.35
N PRO A 25 19.22 -1.47 -22.77
CA PRO A 25 19.88 -0.34 -22.11
C PRO A 25 19.18 1.00 -22.34
N GLU A 26 18.39 1.15 -23.41
CA GLU A 26 17.69 2.40 -23.74
C GLU A 26 16.39 2.60 -22.95
N GLN A 27 15.72 1.51 -22.57
CA GLN A 27 14.44 1.55 -21.86
C GLN A 27 14.59 1.36 -20.35
N PHE A 28 15.76 0.89 -19.87
CA PHE A 28 15.98 0.66 -18.46
C PHE A 28 16.03 1.99 -17.68
N PRO A 29 15.10 2.25 -16.74
CA PRO A 29 15.06 3.53 -16.05
C PRO A 29 16.29 3.73 -15.16
N VAL A 30 16.87 4.94 -15.19
CA VAL A 30 18.22 5.21 -14.66
C VAL A 30 18.32 5.01 -13.15
N ASN A 31 17.22 5.16 -12.41
CA ASN A 31 17.15 5.08 -10.94
C ASN A 31 16.13 4.04 -10.45
N GLU A 32 15.82 3.02 -11.26
CA GLU A 32 14.93 1.94 -10.85
C GLU A 32 15.69 0.67 -10.50
N HIS A 33 15.20 0.02 -9.46
CA HIS A 33 15.73 -1.22 -8.90
C HIS A 33 14.61 -2.26 -8.93
N TYR A 34 14.79 -3.33 -9.71
CA TYR A 34 13.83 -4.43 -9.79
C TYR A 34 14.32 -5.61 -8.95
N PHE A 35 13.75 -5.74 -7.75
CA PHE A 35 14.15 -6.79 -6.81
C PHE A 35 12.99 -7.70 -6.48
N GLY A 36 13.15 -8.99 -6.74
CA GLY A 36 12.24 -10.02 -6.25
C GLY A 36 12.34 -10.20 -4.74
N LEU A 37 11.30 -10.74 -4.13
CA LEU A 37 11.29 -11.07 -2.70
C LEU A 37 11.35 -12.59 -2.51
N VAL A 38 12.21 -13.04 -1.61
CA VAL A 38 12.31 -14.47 -1.25
C VAL A 38 11.02 -14.92 -0.56
N ASN A 39 10.50 -16.08 -0.93
CA ASN A 39 9.38 -16.72 -0.25
C ASN A 39 9.89 -17.53 0.95
N PHE A 40 9.36 -17.25 2.14
CA PHE A 40 9.67 -17.96 3.40
C PHE A 40 8.61 -19.02 3.78
N GLY A 41 8.08 -19.74 2.78
CA GLY A 41 7.01 -20.73 2.95
C GLY A 41 5.63 -20.06 2.94
N ASN A 42 4.89 -20.26 1.85
CA ASN A 42 3.54 -19.70 1.66
C ASN A 42 3.39 -18.19 1.90
N THR A 43 4.46 -17.40 1.76
CA THR A 43 4.46 -15.93 1.91
C THR A 43 4.32 -15.17 0.58
N CYS A 44 3.92 -15.86 -0.49
CA CYS A 44 3.74 -15.24 -1.81
C CYS A 44 2.62 -14.19 -1.82
N TYR A 45 1.55 -14.36 -1.03
CA TYR A 45 0.50 -13.37 -0.85
C TYR A 45 1.10 -12.03 -0.38
N CYS A 46 1.95 -12.10 0.64
CA CYS A 46 2.66 -10.96 1.21
C CYS A 46 3.61 -10.31 0.19
N ASN A 47 4.46 -11.12 -0.46
CA ASN A 47 5.39 -10.61 -1.45
C ASN A 47 4.68 -9.91 -2.62
N SER A 48 3.55 -10.45 -3.09
CA SER A 48 2.79 -9.87 -4.21
C SER A 48 2.22 -8.49 -3.87
N VAL A 49 1.67 -8.34 -2.66
CA VAL A 49 1.12 -7.07 -2.17
C VAL A 49 2.22 -6.03 -1.94
N ILE A 50 3.36 -6.42 -1.36
CA ILE A 50 4.50 -5.51 -1.17
C ILE A 50 5.00 -4.96 -2.51
N GLN A 51 5.07 -5.81 -3.55
CA GLN A 51 5.50 -5.39 -4.89
C GLN A 51 4.50 -4.46 -5.55
N ALA A 52 3.19 -4.72 -5.39
CA ALA A 52 2.13 -3.83 -5.86
C ALA A 52 2.23 -2.45 -5.19
N LEU A 53 2.34 -2.41 -3.86
CA LEU A 53 2.50 -1.19 -3.09
C LEU A 53 3.79 -0.42 -3.43
N TYR A 54 4.91 -1.12 -3.67
CA TYR A 54 6.15 -0.49 -4.09
C TYR A 54 6.06 0.14 -5.49
N SER A 55 5.16 -0.37 -6.34
CA SER A 55 4.93 0.17 -7.68
C SER A 55 4.02 1.41 -7.65
N CYS A 56 3.19 1.56 -6.62
CA CYS A 56 2.33 2.72 -6.40
C CYS A 56 3.14 3.94 -5.91
N ARG A 57 3.86 4.64 -6.80
CA ARG A 57 4.87 5.70 -6.51
C ARG A 57 4.61 6.61 -5.30
N PRO A 58 3.41 7.16 -5.06
CA PRO A 58 3.17 8.01 -3.89
C PRO A 58 3.44 7.30 -2.56
N PHE A 59 3.21 5.99 -2.50
CA PHE A 59 3.34 5.20 -1.28
C PHE A 59 4.80 4.96 -0.85
N PRO A 60 5.71 4.37 -1.67
CA PRO A 60 7.10 4.19 -1.28
C PRO A 60 7.81 5.53 -1.03
N GLU A 61 7.44 6.61 -1.70
CA GLU A 61 7.99 7.95 -1.42
C GLU A 61 7.67 8.40 0.01
N ASN A 62 6.42 8.28 0.44
CA ASN A 62 6.01 8.58 1.81
C ASN A 62 6.68 7.65 2.83
N VAL A 63 6.77 6.36 2.53
CA VAL A 63 7.41 5.37 3.41
C VAL A 63 8.92 5.62 3.53
N LEU A 64 9.59 6.02 2.45
CA LEU A 64 11.01 6.40 2.46
C LEU A 64 11.23 7.72 3.20
N ALA A 65 10.33 8.70 3.06
CA ALA A 65 10.37 9.93 3.84
C ALA A 65 10.21 9.64 5.35
N TYR A 66 9.35 8.68 5.72
CA TYR A 66 9.25 8.19 7.10
C TYR A 66 10.56 7.56 7.59
N LYS A 67 11.30 6.83 6.74
CA LYS A 67 12.61 6.26 7.09
C LYS A 67 13.68 7.33 7.40
N SER A 68 13.60 8.49 6.75
CA SER A 68 14.54 9.61 6.94
C SER A 68 14.37 10.35 8.27
N GLN A 69 13.28 10.12 8.99
CA GLN A 69 13.02 10.67 10.32
C GLN A 69 13.93 10.02 11.37
N PRO A 70 14.12 10.62 12.57
CA PRO A 70 14.91 10.03 13.64
C PRO A 70 14.45 8.60 13.96
N PRO A 71 15.37 7.72 14.41
CA PRO A 71 15.07 6.32 14.65
C PRO A 71 13.91 6.16 15.64
N LYS A 72 12.86 5.48 15.19
CA LYS A 72 11.66 5.19 15.98
C LYS A 72 11.71 3.77 16.53
N LYS A 73 10.82 3.48 17.48
CA LYS A 73 10.61 2.13 18.00
C LYS A 73 10.23 1.20 16.84
N GLU A 74 10.78 -0.01 16.87
CA GLU A 74 10.48 -1.01 15.84
C GLU A 74 8.98 -1.36 15.82
N LYS A 75 8.36 -1.13 14.66
CA LYS A 75 6.97 -1.39 14.28
C LYS A 75 6.91 -1.97 12.87
N LEU A 76 5.78 -2.54 12.45
CA LEU A 76 5.61 -3.03 11.07
C LEU A 76 5.97 -1.99 10.00
N LEU A 77 5.54 -0.73 10.18
CA LEU A 77 5.89 0.39 9.29
C LEU A 77 7.41 0.62 9.19
N THR A 78 8.14 0.57 10.31
CA THR A 78 9.61 0.72 10.28
C THR A 78 10.28 -0.43 9.52
N CYS A 79 9.77 -1.66 9.64
CA CYS A 79 10.27 -2.81 8.91
C CYS A 79 9.97 -2.72 7.41
N LEU A 80 8.79 -2.21 7.04
CA LEU A 80 8.44 -1.94 5.64
C LEU A 80 9.34 -0.85 5.06
N ALA A 81 9.57 0.22 5.83
CA ALA A 81 10.44 1.32 5.43
C ALA A 81 11.91 0.87 5.24
N ASP A 82 12.41 0.01 6.13
CA ASP A 82 13.71 -0.65 5.97
C ASP A 82 13.76 -1.52 4.70
N LEU A 83 12.69 -2.25 4.39
CA LEU A 83 12.61 -3.08 3.19
C LEU A 83 12.63 -2.22 1.91
N PHE A 84 11.79 -1.18 1.83
CA PHE A 84 11.76 -0.27 0.68
C PHE A 84 13.07 0.48 0.51
N HIS A 85 13.67 0.94 1.61
CA HIS A 85 15.00 1.54 1.58
C HIS A 85 16.05 0.55 1.10
N SER A 86 15.96 -0.71 1.54
CA SER A 86 16.88 -1.77 1.10
C SER A 86 16.74 -2.09 -0.38
N ILE A 87 15.56 -1.95 -0.99
CA ILE A 87 15.36 -2.09 -2.44
C ILE A 87 15.92 -0.87 -3.18
N ALA A 88 15.58 0.34 -2.72
CA ALA A 88 15.94 1.60 -3.37
C ALA A 88 17.45 1.94 -3.33
N THR A 89 18.20 1.37 -2.38
CA THR A 89 19.64 1.66 -2.20
C THR A 89 20.56 0.57 -2.75
N GLN A 90 20.01 -0.42 -3.45
CA GLN A 90 20.83 -1.50 -4.00
C GLN A 90 21.82 -0.99 -5.04
N LYS A 91 23.04 -1.52 -5.01
CA LYS A 91 24.05 -1.22 -6.03
C LYS A 91 23.71 -1.85 -7.38
N LYS A 92 23.01 -2.98 -7.36
CA LYS A 92 22.57 -3.70 -8.56
C LYS A 92 21.22 -3.16 -9.00
N LYS A 93 20.99 -3.16 -10.31
CA LYS A 93 19.70 -2.80 -10.92
C LYS A 93 18.67 -3.91 -10.74
N VAL A 94 19.10 -5.17 -10.80
CA VAL A 94 18.23 -6.34 -10.63
C VAL A 94 18.78 -7.30 -9.59
N GLY A 95 17.90 -7.90 -8.80
CA GLY A 95 18.28 -8.93 -7.84
C GLY A 95 17.12 -9.51 -7.03
N VAL A 96 17.45 -10.08 -5.87
CA VAL A 96 16.48 -10.67 -4.94
C VAL A 96 16.83 -10.25 -3.53
N ILE A 97 15.84 -9.84 -2.74
CA ILE A 97 15.97 -9.43 -1.33
C ILE A 97 15.17 -10.37 -0.44
N PRO A 98 15.73 -10.82 0.69
CA PRO A 98 14.99 -11.58 1.69
C PRO A 98 14.25 -10.64 2.69
N PRO A 99 12.91 -10.55 2.69
CA PRO A 99 12.14 -9.70 3.63
C PRO A 99 12.04 -10.29 5.05
N LYS A 100 13.11 -10.90 5.59
CA LYS A 100 13.09 -11.62 6.88
C LYS A 100 12.56 -10.79 8.03
N LYS A 101 13.08 -9.58 8.20
CA LYS A 101 12.68 -8.69 9.31
C LYS A 101 11.20 -8.33 9.24
N PHE A 102 10.70 -8.02 8.04
CA PHE A 102 9.31 -7.69 7.82
C PHE A 102 8.40 -8.87 8.12
N ILE A 103 8.72 -10.06 7.60
CA ILE A 103 7.94 -11.28 7.85
C ILE A 103 7.94 -11.63 9.34
N THR A 104 9.10 -11.67 10.00
CA THR A 104 9.17 -11.95 11.45
C THR A 104 8.34 -10.95 12.27
N ARG A 105 8.29 -9.68 11.83
CA ARG A 105 7.47 -8.68 12.50
C ARG A 105 5.98 -8.88 12.26
N LEU A 106 5.58 -9.17 11.03
CA LEU A 106 4.20 -9.46 10.65
C LEU A 106 3.63 -10.63 11.47
N LEU A 107 4.35 -11.75 11.53
CA LEU A 107 3.93 -12.93 12.28
C LEU A 107 3.78 -12.63 13.78
N LYS A 108 4.60 -11.73 14.33
CA LYS A 108 4.53 -11.34 15.73
C LYS A 108 3.38 -10.40 16.05
N GLU A 109 2.98 -9.54 15.11
CA GLU A 109 1.93 -8.53 15.33
C GLU A 109 0.53 -9.06 15.06
N ASN A 110 0.37 -10.10 14.24
CA ASN A 110 -0.94 -10.67 13.93
C ASN A 110 -0.90 -12.20 13.89
N GLU A 111 -1.58 -12.82 14.86
CA GLU A 111 -1.68 -14.27 15.00
C GLU A 111 -2.36 -14.95 13.80
N LEU A 112 -3.22 -14.24 13.06
CA LEU A 112 -3.86 -14.77 11.85
C LEU A 112 -2.83 -15.16 10.79
N PHE A 113 -1.72 -14.42 10.73
CA PHE A 113 -0.62 -14.68 9.82
C PHE A 113 0.45 -15.60 10.42
N ASP A 114 0.45 -15.87 11.74
CA ASP A 114 1.43 -16.70 12.45
C ASP A 114 1.23 -18.21 12.22
N ASN A 115 1.24 -18.60 10.96
CA ASN A 115 1.19 -19.99 10.53
C ASN A 115 1.87 -20.14 9.16
N TYR A 116 2.09 -21.39 8.75
CA TYR A 116 2.69 -21.70 7.46
C TYR A 116 1.65 -21.90 6.35
N MET A 117 0.40 -21.44 6.53
CA MET A 117 -0.65 -21.58 5.54
C MET A 117 -0.60 -20.45 4.52
N GLN A 118 -1.14 -20.71 3.34
CA GLN A 118 -1.38 -19.67 2.36
C GLN A 118 -2.55 -18.80 2.83
N GLN A 119 -2.40 -17.48 2.71
CA GLN A 119 -3.35 -16.49 3.21
C GLN A 119 -3.92 -15.68 2.05
N ASP A 120 -5.03 -15.00 2.31
CA ASP A 120 -5.61 -14.07 1.35
C ASP A 120 -4.74 -12.80 1.24
N ALA A 121 -4.37 -12.46 0.00
CA ALA A 121 -3.59 -11.25 -0.28
C ALA A 121 -4.39 -9.98 0.00
N HIS A 122 -5.71 -10.00 -0.21
CA HIS A 122 -6.60 -8.90 0.09
C HIS A 122 -6.70 -8.64 1.59
N GLU A 123 -6.84 -9.69 2.39
CA GLU A 123 -6.82 -9.59 3.86
C GLU A 123 -5.50 -9.02 4.36
N PHE A 124 -4.37 -9.48 3.81
CA PHE A 124 -3.05 -8.93 4.14
C PHE A 124 -2.91 -7.45 3.75
N LEU A 125 -3.38 -7.05 2.55
CA LEU A 125 -3.35 -5.65 2.11
C LEU A 125 -4.12 -4.75 3.08
N ASN A 126 -5.35 -5.15 3.41
CA ASN A 126 -6.21 -4.41 4.32
C ASN A 126 -5.59 -4.29 5.71
N TYR A 127 -5.08 -5.38 6.25
CA TYR A 127 -4.36 -5.36 7.53
C TYR A 127 -3.15 -4.41 7.48
N LEU A 128 -2.33 -4.47 6.42
CA LEU A 128 -1.12 -3.67 6.30
C LEU A 128 -1.44 -2.17 6.22
N LEU A 129 -2.39 -1.77 5.38
CA LEU A 129 -2.75 -0.35 5.22
C LEU A 129 -3.34 0.23 6.51
N ASN A 130 -4.28 -0.47 7.14
CA ASN A 130 -4.88 -0.03 8.41
C ASN A 130 -3.84 0.05 9.52
N THR A 131 -2.96 -0.95 9.64
CA THR A 131 -1.88 -0.94 10.64
C THR A 131 -0.94 0.24 10.44
N ILE A 132 -0.58 0.58 9.19
CA ILE A 132 0.26 1.75 8.91
C ILE A 132 -0.48 3.05 9.24
N ALA A 133 -1.76 3.15 8.90
CA ALA A 133 -2.58 4.30 9.22
C ALA A 133 -2.67 4.52 10.74
N ASP A 134 -2.93 3.47 11.52
CA ASP A 134 -3.00 3.50 12.98
C ASP A 134 -1.67 3.94 13.60
N ILE A 135 -0.55 3.40 13.12
CA ILE A 135 0.78 3.80 13.58
C ILE A 135 1.03 5.29 13.38
N LEU A 136 0.68 5.82 12.20
CA LEU A 136 0.87 7.23 11.87
C LEU A 136 -0.07 8.14 12.69
N GLN A 137 -1.31 7.72 12.91
CA GLN A 137 -2.25 8.46 13.75
C GLN A 137 -1.79 8.49 15.22
N GLU A 138 -1.32 7.35 15.75
CA GLU A 138 -0.81 7.24 17.11
C GLU A 138 0.39 8.18 17.33
N GLU A 139 1.34 8.20 16.39
CA GLU A 139 2.52 9.08 16.46
C GLU A 139 2.14 10.56 16.47
N ARG A 140 1.20 10.98 15.61
CA ARG A 140 0.71 12.38 15.61
C ARG A 140 0.02 12.75 16.92
N LYS A 141 -0.78 11.84 17.50
CA LYS A 141 -1.42 12.07 18.81
C LYS A 141 -0.36 12.27 19.90
N GLN A 142 0.71 11.47 19.90
CA GLN A 142 1.83 11.61 20.84
C GLN A 142 2.58 12.93 20.66
N GLU A 143 2.82 13.37 19.41
CA GLU A 143 3.45 14.66 19.12
C GLU A 143 2.62 15.84 19.62
N LYS A 144 1.29 15.83 19.38
CA LYS A 144 0.37 16.85 19.89
C LYS A 144 0.36 16.89 21.42
N GLN A 145 0.37 15.73 22.08
CA GLN A 145 0.40 15.64 23.54
C GLN A 145 1.73 16.15 24.13
N ASN A 146 2.86 15.78 23.53
CA ASN A 146 4.18 16.24 23.94
C ASN A 146 4.42 17.73 23.66
N GLY A 147 3.83 18.27 22.59
CA GLY A 147 3.85 19.69 22.25
C GLY A 147 3.04 20.56 23.22
N ARG A 148 1.86 20.08 23.66
CA ARG A 148 1.01 20.76 24.67
C ARG A 148 1.68 20.86 26.05
N LEU A 149 2.56 19.94 26.40
CA LEU A 149 3.33 20.01 27.67
C LEU A 149 4.40 21.11 27.66
N ARG A 150 4.74 21.69 26.49
CA ARG A 150 5.82 22.65 26.34
C ARG A 150 5.36 24.10 26.23
N ASN A 151 4.12 24.33 25.78
CA ASN A 151 3.47 25.65 25.77
C ASN A 151 2.22 25.57 26.64
N GLY A 152 2.30 26.12 27.85
CA GLY A 152 1.16 26.23 28.77
C GLY A 152 0.20 27.33 28.35
N ASP A 153 -0.52 27.13 27.25
CA ASP A 153 -1.70 27.93 26.92
C ASP A 153 -2.92 27.02 26.80
N VAL A 154 -3.94 27.40 27.58
CA VAL A 154 -5.24 26.78 27.68
C VAL A 154 -6.06 27.24 26.48
N ASP A 155 -6.37 26.32 25.57
CA ASP A 155 -7.66 26.36 24.89
C ASP A 155 -8.20 24.94 24.77
N SER A 156 -9.35 24.77 25.42
CA SER A 156 -10.22 23.61 25.34
C SER A 156 -10.98 23.65 24.01
N GLU A 157 -11.53 22.50 23.64
CA GLU A 157 -12.48 22.29 22.53
C GLU A 157 -11.85 22.04 21.16
N ASP A 158 -11.44 20.77 20.95
CA ASP A 158 -12.03 20.01 19.86
C ASP A 158 -11.90 18.50 20.16
N ASN A 159 -12.86 17.95 20.90
CA ASN A 159 -12.92 16.52 21.24
C ASN A 159 -13.70 15.70 20.18
N ASN A 160 -13.94 16.27 18.99
CA ASN A 160 -14.70 15.59 17.95
C ASN A 160 -14.21 15.84 16.52
N SER A 161 -12.97 16.32 16.34
CA SER A 161 -12.35 16.39 15.03
C SER A 161 -11.95 14.98 14.58
N THR A 162 -12.47 14.59 13.41
CA THR A 162 -11.99 13.43 12.66
C THR A 162 -10.46 13.40 12.66
N PRO A 163 -9.82 12.25 12.98
CA PRO A 163 -8.37 12.18 13.04
C PRO A 163 -7.75 12.64 11.72
N ASP A 164 -6.74 13.53 11.81
CA ASP A 164 -6.10 14.09 10.61
C ASP A 164 -5.69 12.99 9.64
N PRO A 165 -5.98 13.12 8.33
CA PRO A 165 -5.72 12.08 7.35
C PRO A 165 -4.23 11.75 7.27
N THR A 166 -3.92 10.47 7.26
CA THR A 166 -2.54 9.98 7.09
C THR A 166 -2.21 9.84 5.60
N CYS A 167 -0.93 9.64 5.25
CA CYS A 167 -0.57 9.40 3.85
C CYS A 167 -1.27 8.17 3.25
N VAL A 168 -1.63 7.17 4.08
CA VAL A 168 -2.44 6.03 3.64
C VAL A 168 -3.82 6.51 3.17
N HIS A 169 -4.46 7.36 3.97
CA HIS A 169 -5.77 7.90 3.62
C HIS A 169 -5.68 8.83 2.40
N GLU A 170 -4.64 9.66 2.29
CA GLU A 170 -4.44 10.53 1.12
C GLU A 170 -4.26 9.76 -0.19
N ILE A 171 -3.69 8.56 -0.16
CA ILE A 171 -3.39 7.77 -1.35
C ILE A 171 -4.52 6.79 -1.70
N PHE A 172 -5.10 6.14 -0.68
CA PHE A 172 -5.99 4.99 -0.86
C PHE A 172 -7.43 5.25 -0.40
N GLN A 173 -7.70 6.26 0.42
CA GLN A 173 -9.06 6.48 0.91
C GLN A 173 -9.96 7.07 -0.17
N GLY A 174 -11.10 6.43 -0.37
CA GLY A 174 -12.27 7.00 -1.01
C GLY A 174 -13.46 7.03 -0.04
N THR A 175 -14.54 7.67 -0.45
CA THR A 175 -15.80 7.72 0.30
C THR A 175 -16.93 7.22 -0.60
N LEU A 176 -17.72 6.29 -0.08
CA LEU A 176 -18.91 5.73 -0.72
C LEU A 176 -20.15 6.26 -0.02
N THR A 177 -21.13 6.75 -0.78
CA THR A 177 -22.43 7.14 -0.26
C THR A 177 -23.41 5.98 -0.44
N ASN A 178 -23.78 5.33 0.66
CA ASN A 178 -24.77 4.26 0.69
C ASN A 178 -26.17 4.85 0.92
N GLU A 179 -27.02 4.78 -0.10
CA GLU A 179 -28.42 5.20 -0.02
C GLU A 179 -29.34 3.98 0.19
N THR A 180 -30.08 3.97 1.30
CA THR A 180 -31.11 2.97 1.60
C THR A 180 -32.48 3.62 1.50
N ARG A 181 -33.31 3.16 0.56
CA ARG A 181 -34.71 3.58 0.41
C ARG A 181 -35.64 2.55 1.04
N TYR A 182 -36.41 2.97 2.04
CA TYR A 182 -37.42 2.13 2.65
C TYR A 182 -38.65 2.04 1.73
N LEU A 183 -39.01 0.83 1.27
CA LEU A 183 -40.11 0.64 0.32
C LEU A 183 -41.51 0.89 0.92
N THR A 184 -41.65 0.81 2.25
CA THR A 184 -42.95 0.98 2.94
C THR A 184 -43.31 2.42 3.24
N CYS A 185 -42.31 3.28 3.50
CA CYS A 185 -42.52 4.68 3.88
C CYS A 185 -41.82 5.68 2.96
N GLU A 186 -41.13 5.21 1.91
CA GLU A 186 -40.36 6.00 0.94
C GLU A 186 -39.24 6.88 1.52
N THR A 187 -38.99 6.80 2.82
CA THR A 187 -37.86 7.47 3.47
C THR A 187 -36.55 6.99 2.86
N ILE A 188 -35.64 7.93 2.59
CA ILE A 188 -34.28 7.65 2.11
C ILE A 188 -33.32 7.98 3.25
N SER A 189 -32.49 7.00 3.62
CA SER A 189 -31.36 7.17 4.51
C SER A 189 -30.09 7.17 3.68
N SER A 190 -29.20 8.13 3.91
CA SER A 190 -27.90 8.21 3.24
C SER A 190 -26.81 8.13 4.29
N LYS A 191 -25.80 7.31 4.05
CA LYS A 191 -24.64 7.17 4.93
C LYS A 191 -23.36 7.17 4.10
N ASP A 192 -22.45 8.07 4.43
CA ASP A 192 -21.10 8.06 3.84
C ASP A 192 -20.20 7.09 4.62
N GLU A 193 -19.48 6.25 3.89
CA GLU A 193 -18.54 5.27 4.41
C GLU A 193 -17.20 5.39 3.70
N ASP A 194 -16.13 5.54 4.47
CA ASP A 194 -14.77 5.56 3.94
C ASP A 194 -14.28 4.14 3.64
N PHE A 195 -13.51 3.99 2.56
CA PHE A 195 -12.91 2.72 2.15
C PHE A 195 -11.47 2.91 1.69
N LEU A 196 -10.62 1.89 1.85
CA LEU A 196 -9.25 1.87 1.31
C LEU A 196 -9.12 1.01 0.05
N ASP A 197 -10.10 0.13 -0.18
CA ASP A 197 -10.22 -0.71 -1.37
C ASP A 197 -11.69 -0.88 -1.74
N LEU A 198 -11.93 -1.29 -2.99
CA LEU A 198 -13.26 -1.57 -3.49
C LEU A 198 -13.36 -3.04 -3.88
N SER A 199 -14.06 -3.80 -3.05
CA SER A 199 -14.40 -5.19 -3.35
C SER A 199 -15.60 -5.23 -4.30
N VAL A 200 -15.37 -5.70 -5.54
CA VAL A 200 -16.38 -5.77 -6.60
C VAL A 200 -16.72 -7.20 -6.95
N ASP A 201 -18.02 -7.49 -7.09
CA ASP A 201 -18.48 -8.78 -7.56
C ASP A 201 -18.13 -8.99 -9.04
N VAL A 202 -17.71 -10.22 -9.37
CA VAL A 202 -17.29 -10.59 -10.72
C VAL A 202 -18.27 -11.57 -11.34
N GLU A 203 -18.75 -11.23 -12.54
CA GLU A 203 -19.56 -12.10 -13.38
C GLU A 203 -18.74 -12.67 -14.54
N GLN A 204 -19.18 -13.80 -15.12
CA GLN A 204 -18.50 -14.39 -16.28
C GLN A 204 -18.54 -13.45 -17.49
N ASN A 205 -17.42 -13.37 -18.21
CA ASN A 205 -17.27 -12.58 -19.46
C ASN A 205 -17.54 -11.08 -19.31
N THR A 206 -17.32 -10.53 -18.11
CA THR A 206 -17.51 -9.11 -17.84
C THR A 206 -16.18 -8.31 -17.89
N SER A 207 -16.28 -6.98 -17.81
CA SER A 207 -15.11 -6.09 -17.70
C SER A 207 -15.09 -5.39 -16.34
N ILE A 208 -13.92 -4.93 -15.90
CA ILE A 208 -13.79 -4.16 -14.65
C ILE A 208 -14.71 -2.93 -14.67
N THR A 209 -14.81 -2.23 -15.80
CA THR A 209 -15.73 -1.10 -15.95
C THR A 209 -17.19 -1.51 -15.73
N HIS A 210 -17.57 -2.71 -16.15
CA HIS A 210 -18.91 -3.24 -15.90
C HIS A 210 -19.10 -3.62 -14.43
N CYS A 211 -18.17 -4.34 -13.80
CA CYS A 211 -18.21 -4.65 -12.37
C CYS A 211 -18.36 -3.39 -11.50
N LEU A 212 -17.59 -2.33 -11.79
CA LEU A 212 -17.68 -1.06 -11.07
C LEU A 212 -19.04 -0.37 -11.26
N ARG A 213 -19.63 -0.46 -12.45
CA ARG A 213 -20.99 0.04 -12.68
C ARG A 213 -22.03 -0.80 -11.96
N GLY A 214 -21.83 -2.11 -11.89
CA GLY A 214 -22.65 -3.04 -11.13
C GLY A 214 -22.61 -2.78 -9.63
N PHE A 215 -21.43 -2.45 -9.10
CA PHE A 215 -21.24 -2.10 -7.69
C PHE A 215 -22.11 -0.91 -7.27
N SER A 216 -22.28 0.11 -8.13
CA SER A 216 -23.14 1.27 -7.85
C SER A 216 -24.62 1.05 -8.18
N ARG A 217 -25.02 -0.17 -8.55
CA ARG A 217 -26.41 -0.47 -8.91
C ARG A 217 -27.26 -0.63 -7.65
N GLN A 218 -28.51 -0.18 -7.72
CA GLN A 218 -29.49 -0.45 -6.68
C GLN A 218 -29.74 -1.96 -6.56
N THR A 219 -29.61 -2.47 -5.34
CA THR A 219 -29.95 -3.85 -4.96
C THR A 219 -31.15 -3.83 -4.02
N ASP A 220 -32.14 -4.68 -4.30
CA ASP A 220 -33.28 -4.85 -3.40
C ASP A 220 -32.90 -5.79 -2.26
N LEU A 221 -33.10 -5.34 -1.01
CA LEU A 221 -32.87 -6.15 0.18
C LEU A 221 -34.18 -6.80 0.60
N GLU A 222 -34.31 -8.10 0.37
CA GLU A 222 -35.40 -8.89 0.93
C GLU A 222 -35.04 -9.29 2.38
N LEU A 223 -35.90 -8.96 3.34
CA LEU A 223 -35.83 -9.54 4.68
C LEU A 223 -36.13 -11.03 4.54
N GLY A 224 -35.09 -11.87 4.66
CA GLY A 224 -35.26 -13.32 4.69
C GLY A 224 -36.32 -13.72 5.72
N GLU A 225 -37.21 -14.62 5.30
CA GLU A 225 -38.31 -15.17 6.11
C GLU A 225 -37.84 -15.79 7.44
#